data_AF-A0A410PLE3-F1
#
_entry.id   AF-A0A410PLE3-F1
#
_cell.length_a   1.000
_cell.length_b   1.000
_cell.length_c   1.000
_cell.angle_alpha   90.00
_cell.angle_beta   90.00
_cell.angle_gamma   90.00
#
_symmetry.space_group_name_H-M   'P 1'
#
loop_
_entity.id
_entity.type
_entity.pdbx_description
1 polymer ?
#
loop_
_entity_poly.entity_id
_entity_poly.type
_entity_poly.pdbx_seq_one_letter_code
_entity_poly.pdbx_strand_id
1 'polypeptide(L)'
;MINEGAMTEKEYKQIKSEDSNGVVVTNSTSEDMLVYGPARAADGGNFVTSWYILHPGKATPRSGNFQGLYIPKDRNFVDSDGKTSQGPAAVRYSASKSVTITGSENQYLEKNQHNDGIYHSSEINWPIPDFSSADCQKINKVSYEVGNK
;
A
#
# COMPACT_ATOMS: atom_id res chain seq x y z
N MET A 1 -1.04 -24.70 23.10
CA MET A 1 -1.90 -24.46 21.92
C MET A 1 -1.91 -22.96 21.71
N ILE A 2 -1.35 -22.51 20.60
CA ILE A 2 -1.14 -21.10 20.28
C ILE A 2 -2.50 -20.53 19.87
N ASN A 3 -2.90 -19.42 20.47
CA ASN A 3 -4.12 -18.69 20.17
C ASN A 3 -3.65 -17.44 19.41
N GLU A 4 -3.69 -17.49 18.08
CA GLU A 4 -3.26 -16.41 17.20
C GLU A 4 -4.49 -15.72 16.60
N GLY A 5 -4.47 -14.38 16.67
CA GLY A 5 -5.59 -13.46 16.43
C GLY A 5 -6.31 -13.65 15.10
N ALA A 6 -7.37 -14.45 15.11
CA ALA A 6 -8.35 -14.48 14.05
C ALA A 6 -9.14 -13.17 14.06
N MET A 7 -9.06 -12.43 12.96
CA MET A 7 -9.83 -11.23 12.67
C MET A 7 -11.32 -11.43 12.97
N THR A 8 -11.95 -10.41 13.55
CA THR A 8 -13.38 -10.49 13.87
C THR A 8 -14.22 -10.36 12.60
N GLU A 9 -15.36 -11.05 12.57
CA GLU A 9 -16.31 -10.98 11.44
C GLU A 9 -16.78 -9.54 11.14
N LYS A 10 -16.72 -8.66 12.15
CA LYS A 10 -17.04 -7.24 12.03
C LYS A 10 -15.99 -6.46 11.23
N GLU A 11 -14.71 -6.72 11.45
CA GLU A 11 -13.60 -6.11 10.68
C GLU A 11 -13.65 -6.57 9.21
N TYR A 12 -13.90 -7.86 8.97
CA TYR A 12 -14.07 -8.40 7.63
C TYR A 12 -15.26 -7.77 6.88
N LYS A 13 -16.41 -7.62 7.56
CA LYS A 13 -17.59 -6.98 6.97
C LYS A 13 -17.37 -5.49 6.72
N GLN A 14 -16.63 -4.79 7.58
CA GLN A 14 -16.33 -3.37 7.40
C GLN A 14 -15.42 -3.12 6.18
N ILE A 15 -14.41 -3.97 5.97
CA ILE A 15 -13.56 -3.96 4.76
C ILE A 15 -14.38 -4.27 3.49
N LYS A 16 -15.42 -5.10 3.59
CA LYS A 16 -16.34 -5.40 2.48
C LYS A 16 -17.43 -4.35 2.24
N SER A 17 -17.76 -3.54 3.25
CA SER A 17 -18.88 -2.59 3.20
C SER A 17 -18.47 -1.14 2.97
N GLU A 18 -17.18 -0.82 3.10
CA GLU A 18 -16.65 0.44 2.57
C GLU A 18 -16.77 0.38 1.04
N ASP A 19 -17.46 1.38 0.47
CA ASP A 19 -17.85 1.50 -0.92
C ASP A 19 -16.87 0.88 -1.91
N SER A 20 -17.40 0.28 -2.97
CA SER A 20 -16.71 -0.38 -4.09
C SER A 20 -15.64 0.45 -4.84
N ASN A 21 -15.21 1.59 -4.30
CA ASN A 21 -14.19 2.50 -4.82
C ASN A 21 -13.05 2.68 -3.81
N GLY A 22 -11.97 1.91 -3.97
CA GLY A 22 -10.72 2.13 -3.21
C GLY A 22 -10.02 3.44 -3.59
N VAL A 23 -8.86 3.70 -2.98
CA VAL A 23 -7.99 4.79 -3.42
C VAL A 23 -7.41 4.49 -4.81
N VAL A 24 -7.38 5.51 -5.67
CA VAL A 24 -6.61 5.49 -6.91
C VAL A 24 -5.22 6.05 -6.62
N VAL A 25 -4.20 5.21 -6.65
CA VAL A 25 -2.79 5.61 -6.52
C VAL A 25 -2.17 5.63 -7.89
N THR A 26 -1.62 6.76 -8.32
CA THR A 26 -0.85 6.89 -9.56
C THR A 26 0.64 6.93 -9.23
N ASN A 27 1.40 5.99 -9.81
CA ASN A 27 2.87 5.98 -9.75
C ASN A 27 3.42 6.87 -10.87
N SER A 28 3.89 8.06 -10.50
CA SER A 28 4.63 8.98 -11.37
C SER A 28 6.12 9.04 -11.01
N THR A 29 6.65 7.97 -10.41
CA THR A 29 8.08 7.76 -10.16
C THR A 29 8.72 7.02 -11.35
N SER A 30 10.03 6.78 -11.26
CA SER A 30 10.77 5.96 -12.23
C SER A 30 10.92 4.49 -11.80
N GLU A 31 10.40 4.08 -10.64
CA GLU A 31 10.58 2.74 -10.08
C GLU A 31 9.25 2.03 -9.78
N ASP A 32 9.27 0.70 -9.70
CA ASP A 32 8.09 -0.06 -9.29
C ASP A 32 7.75 0.27 -7.83
N MET A 33 6.48 0.49 -7.54
CA MET A 33 5.97 0.76 -6.20
C MET A 33 5.11 -0.40 -5.71
N LEU A 34 5.05 -0.60 -4.39
CA LEU A 34 4.16 -1.58 -3.78
C LEU A 34 2.94 -0.88 -3.19
N VAL A 35 1.74 -1.25 -3.61
CA VAL A 35 0.48 -0.69 -3.12
C VAL A 35 -0.32 -1.73 -2.35
N TYR A 36 -1.04 -1.30 -1.32
CA TYR A 36 -1.90 -2.17 -0.52
C TYR A 36 -3.27 -2.31 -1.16
N GLY A 37 -3.67 -3.55 -1.40
CA GLY A 37 -5.00 -3.92 -1.88
C GLY A 37 -5.58 -5.09 -1.09
N PRO A 38 -6.67 -5.70 -1.59
CA PRO A 38 -7.32 -6.83 -0.96
C PRO A 38 -6.35 -7.96 -0.62
N ALA A 39 -6.54 -8.61 0.53
CA ALA A 39 -5.75 -9.78 0.87
C ALA A 39 -5.90 -10.89 -0.19
N ARG A 40 -4.79 -11.49 -0.59
CA ARG A 40 -4.76 -12.64 -1.51
C ARG A 40 -4.86 -13.92 -0.72
N ALA A 41 -5.60 -14.89 -1.26
CA ALA A 41 -5.75 -16.21 -0.65
C ALA A 41 -4.40 -16.93 -0.43
N ALA A 42 -3.44 -16.70 -1.33
CA ALA A 42 -2.10 -17.30 -1.24
C ALA A 42 -1.25 -16.78 -0.07
N ASP A 43 -1.59 -15.62 0.51
CA ASP A 43 -0.81 -15.01 1.60
C ASP A 43 -1.20 -15.55 2.99
N GLY A 44 -2.07 -16.57 3.06
CA GLY A 44 -2.36 -17.30 4.29
C GLY A 44 -3.23 -16.56 5.32
N GLY A 45 -3.68 -15.34 5.02
CA GLY A 45 -4.68 -14.62 5.83
C GLY A 45 -4.14 -13.95 7.10
N ASN A 46 -2.81 -13.80 7.25
CA ASN A 46 -2.21 -13.17 8.43
C ASN A 46 -2.51 -11.66 8.53
N PHE A 47 -2.84 -11.02 7.42
CA PHE A 47 -3.08 -9.58 7.33
C PHE A 47 -4.36 -9.27 6.56
N VAL A 48 -4.94 -8.08 6.80
CA VAL A 48 -6.15 -7.62 6.08
C VAL A 48 -5.87 -7.19 4.64
N THR A 49 -4.61 -7.00 4.27
CA THR A 49 -4.18 -6.50 2.96
C THR A 49 -3.00 -7.31 2.43
N SER A 50 -2.80 -7.20 1.11
CA SER A 50 -1.62 -7.70 0.40
C SER A 50 -0.97 -6.59 -0.41
N TRP A 51 0.32 -6.71 -0.71
CA TRP A 51 0.98 -5.82 -1.66
C TRP A 51 0.76 -6.25 -3.10
N TYR A 52 0.70 -5.25 -3.97
CA TYR A 52 0.69 -5.40 -5.42
C TYR A 52 1.70 -4.45 -6.04
N ILE A 53 2.29 -4.84 -7.16
CA ILE A 53 3.23 -4.04 -7.93
C ILE A 53 2.45 -3.05 -8.79
N LEU A 54 2.73 -1.77 -8.59
CA LEU A 54 2.28 -0.67 -9.42
C LEU A 54 3.46 -0.10 -10.20
N HIS A 55 3.49 -0.37 -11.50
CA HIS A 55 4.56 0.07 -12.39
C HIS A 55 4.58 1.60 -12.62
N PRO A 56 5.74 2.17 -13.00
CA PRO A 56 5.85 3.55 -13.44
C PRO A 56 4.80 3.94 -14.49
N GLY A 57 4.19 5.11 -14.31
CA GLY A 57 3.15 5.65 -15.18
C GLY A 57 1.79 4.94 -15.09
N LYS A 58 1.60 4.00 -14.16
CA LYS A 58 0.33 3.28 -13.95
C LYS A 58 -0.42 3.82 -12.75
N ALA A 59 -1.72 3.57 -12.74
CA ALA A 59 -2.59 3.84 -11.62
C ALA A 59 -3.36 2.60 -11.18
N THR A 60 -3.70 2.49 -9.91
CA THR A 60 -4.58 1.43 -9.42
C THR A 60 -6.00 1.59 -9.98
N PRO A 61 -6.72 0.49 -10.26
CA PRO A 61 -8.11 0.57 -10.67
C PRO A 61 -8.98 1.01 -9.50
N ARG A 62 -9.93 1.93 -9.75
CA ARG A 62 -10.87 2.42 -8.74
C ARG A 62 -11.66 1.29 -8.07
N SER A 63 -12.07 0.27 -8.83
CA SER A 63 -12.80 -0.90 -8.33
C SER A 63 -11.94 -1.94 -7.60
N GLY A 64 -10.62 -1.72 -7.50
CA GLY A 64 -9.68 -2.68 -6.92
C GLY A 64 -9.63 -2.72 -5.40
N ASN A 65 -10.35 -1.81 -4.72
CA ASN A 65 -10.31 -1.63 -3.26
C ASN A 65 -8.88 -1.51 -2.69
N PHE A 66 -8.04 -0.73 -3.38
CA PHE A 66 -6.72 -0.36 -2.87
C PHE A 66 -6.87 0.61 -1.70
N GLN A 67 -5.95 0.52 -0.74
CA GLN A 67 -6.03 1.23 0.54
C GLN A 67 -4.78 2.08 0.83
N GLY A 68 -3.69 1.87 0.08
CA GLY A 68 -2.56 2.77 0.15
C GLY A 68 -1.25 2.25 -0.42
N LEU A 69 -0.15 2.69 0.17
CA LEU A 69 1.21 2.59 -0.38
C LEU A 69 2.20 2.06 0.66
N TYR A 70 3.13 1.20 0.23
CA TYR A 70 4.31 0.84 1.02
C TYR A 70 5.51 1.73 0.67
N ILE A 71 6.24 2.15 1.70
CA ILE A 71 7.46 2.95 1.63
C ILE A 71 8.64 2.04 2.00
N PRO A 72 9.62 1.80 1.10
CA PRO A 72 10.81 1.02 1.39
C PRO A 72 11.71 1.65 2.46
N LYS A 73 12.52 0.84 3.14
CA LYS A 73 13.38 1.27 4.25
C LYS A 73 14.47 2.27 3.89
N ASP A 74 14.83 2.36 2.62
CA ASP A 74 15.81 3.28 2.04
C ASP A 74 15.14 4.43 1.27
N ARG A 75 13.84 4.66 1.52
CA ARG A 75 13.06 5.77 0.97
C ARG A 75 12.45 6.60 2.10
N ASN A 76 12.36 7.90 1.84
CA ASN A 76 11.56 8.83 2.63
C ASN A 76 10.21 9.06 1.96
N PHE A 77 9.16 9.21 2.74
CA PHE A 77 7.88 9.71 2.28
C PHE A 77 7.68 11.13 2.75
N VAL A 78 7.37 12.04 1.83
CA VAL A 78 7.04 13.43 2.11
C VAL A 78 5.56 13.62 1.81
N ASP A 79 4.77 13.90 2.84
CA ASP A 79 3.33 14.14 2.69
C ASP A 79 3.04 15.51 2.06
N SER A 80 1.77 15.80 1.81
CA SER A 80 1.35 17.07 1.20
C SER A 80 1.62 18.31 2.07
N ASP A 81 1.89 18.15 3.37
CA ASP A 81 2.31 19.22 4.28
C ASP A 81 3.84 19.41 4.32
N GLY A 82 4.59 18.57 3.59
CA GLY A 82 6.05 18.59 3.57
C GLY A 82 6.68 17.85 4.75
N LYS A 83 5.89 17.16 5.59
CA LYS A 83 6.45 16.35 6.68
C LYS A 83 7.04 15.07 6.10
N THR A 84 8.25 14.76 6.56
CA THR A 84 9.01 13.60 6.10
C THR A 84 8.91 12.45 7.09
N SER A 85 8.74 11.22 6.59
CA SER A 85 8.75 9.98 7.36
C SER A 85 9.61 8.93 6.66
N GLN A 86 10.48 8.27 7.41
CA GLN A 86 11.38 7.22 6.89
C GLN A 86 10.64 5.87 6.83
N GLY A 87 10.87 5.07 5.78
CA GLY A 87 10.41 3.68 5.73
C GLY A 87 11.22 2.74 6.66
N PRO A 88 10.83 1.46 6.81
CA PRO A 88 9.70 0.83 6.15
C PRO A 88 8.38 1.26 6.80
N ALA A 89 7.40 1.63 5.98
CA ALA A 89 6.12 2.13 6.46
C ALA A 89 4.97 1.86 5.47
N ALA A 90 3.74 1.92 5.96
CA ALA A 90 2.53 1.96 5.17
C ALA A 90 1.90 3.35 5.25
N VAL A 91 1.54 3.92 4.11
CA VAL A 91 0.72 5.12 4.01
C VAL A 91 -0.70 4.70 3.70
N ARG A 92 -1.66 5.12 4.53
CA ARG A 92 -3.08 4.79 4.37
C ARG A 92 -3.84 5.95 3.74
N TYR A 93 -4.82 5.61 2.90
CA TYR A 93 -5.75 6.56 2.32
C TYR A 93 -7.19 6.08 2.48
N SER A 94 -8.09 7.03 2.71
CA SER A 94 -9.53 6.77 2.68
C SER A 94 -9.99 6.47 1.26
N ALA A 95 -11.08 5.69 1.15
CA ALA A 95 -11.74 5.35 -0.10
C ALA A 95 -12.08 6.60 -0.94
N SER A 96 -12.24 6.42 -2.25
CA SER A 96 -12.56 7.47 -3.23
C SER A 96 -11.53 8.61 -3.42
N LYS A 97 -10.40 8.60 -2.69
CA LYS A 97 -9.28 9.52 -2.96
C LYS A 97 -8.55 9.16 -4.26
N SER A 98 -7.94 10.15 -4.89
CA SER A 98 -7.00 9.99 -6.01
C SER A 98 -5.69 10.69 -5.66
N VAL A 99 -4.61 9.92 -5.47
CA VAL A 99 -3.30 10.43 -5.09
C VAL A 99 -2.29 10.17 -6.20
N THR A 100 -1.39 11.12 -6.44
CA THR A 100 -0.24 10.92 -7.32
C THR A 100 1.02 10.92 -6.49
N ILE A 101 1.83 9.90 -6.66
CA ILE A 101 3.13 9.78 -6.01
C ILE A 101 4.20 10.07 -7.03
N THR A 102 5.01 11.07 -6.74
CA THR A 102 6.16 11.45 -7.56
C THR A 102 7.45 11.08 -6.84
N GLY A 103 8.55 10.93 -7.57
CA GLY A 103 9.83 10.50 -7.00
C GLY A 103 10.90 11.55 -7.19
N SER A 104 11.74 11.73 -6.18
CA SER A 104 13.14 12.18 -6.33
C SER A 104 14.04 11.08 -5.76
N GLU A 105 15.35 11.10 -6.06
CA GLU A 105 16.34 10.02 -5.81
C GLU A 105 15.95 8.97 -4.74
N ASN A 106 15.68 9.44 -3.53
CA ASN A 106 15.39 8.65 -2.34
C ASN A 106 14.11 9.12 -1.60
N GLN A 107 13.20 9.80 -2.29
CA GLN A 107 11.93 10.30 -1.73
C GLN A 107 10.72 9.96 -2.60
N TYR A 108 9.64 9.56 -1.95
CA TYR A 108 8.29 9.55 -2.50
C TYR A 108 7.56 10.78 -2.00
N LEU A 109 7.09 11.59 -2.94
CA LEU A 109 6.40 12.84 -2.70
C LEU A 109 4.92 12.68 -3.02
N GLU A 110 4.08 12.86 -2.01
CA GLU A 110 2.63 12.90 -2.14
C GLU A 110 2.16 14.19 -2.81
N LYS A 111 1.24 14.06 -3.77
CA LYS A 111 0.59 15.19 -4.41
C LYS A 111 -0.93 15.06 -4.34
N ASN A 112 -1.58 16.22 -4.23
CA ASN A 112 -3.02 16.47 -4.37
C ASN A 112 -3.92 16.01 -3.23
N GLN A 113 -3.46 15.21 -2.27
CA GLN A 113 -4.29 14.65 -1.18
C GLN A 113 -3.46 14.46 0.09
N HIS A 114 -4.09 14.57 1.26
CA HIS A 114 -3.49 14.10 2.52
C HIS A 114 -3.79 12.62 2.72
N ASN A 115 -2.79 11.87 3.16
CA ASN A 115 -2.95 10.55 3.73
C ASN A 115 -3.70 10.60 5.08
N ASP A 116 -4.24 9.46 5.49
CA ASP A 116 -4.94 9.30 6.78
C ASP A 116 -3.96 8.97 7.92
N GLY A 117 -2.72 8.63 7.56
CA GLY A 117 -1.67 8.25 8.48
C GLY A 117 -0.56 7.45 7.82
N ILE A 118 0.58 7.45 8.49
CA ILE A 118 1.77 6.66 8.17
C ILE A 118 1.99 5.72 9.35
N TYR A 119 2.11 4.44 9.07
CA TYR A 119 2.12 3.37 10.07
C TYR A 119 3.33 2.45 9.88
N HIS A 120 3.90 2.00 10.98
CA HIS A 120 4.94 0.97 11.06
C HIS A 120 4.32 -0.39 11.47
N SER A 121 5.12 -1.46 11.42
CA SER A 121 4.64 -2.86 11.47
C SER A 121 3.81 -3.26 12.70
N SER A 122 3.90 -2.53 13.81
CA SER A 122 3.10 -2.78 15.03
C SER A 122 1.85 -1.91 15.17
N GLU A 123 1.66 -0.95 14.26
CA GLU A 123 0.64 0.09 14.39
C GLU A 123 -0.61 -0.18 13.52
N ILE A 124 -0.51 -1.13 12.59
CA ILE A 124 -1.58 -1.52 11.67
C ILE A 124 -1.48 -3.01 11.31
N ASN A 125 -2.61 -3.67 11.06
CA ASN A 125 -2.65 -5.07 10.65
C ASN A 125 -2.36 -5.27 9.14
N TRP A 126 -1.34 -4.59 8.62
CA TRP A 126 -0.88 -4.71 7.24
C TRP A 126 0.53 -5.30 7.24
N PRO A 127 0.90 -6.08 6.21
CA PRO A 127 2.26 -6.57 6.14
C PRO A 127 3.17 -5.35 5.87
N ILE A 128 4.21 -5.14 6.68
CA ILE A 128 5.23 -4.09 6.47
C ILE A 128 6.60 -4.76 6.65
N PRO A 129 7.26 -5.23 5.59
CA PRO A 129 8.51 -5.96 5.69
C PRO A 129 9.69 -4.99 5.76
N ASP A 130 10.87 -5.45 6.16
CA ASP A 130 12.08 -4.61 6.13
C ASP A 130 12.74 -4.61 4.73
N PHE A 131 11.99 -4.26 3.69
CA PHE A 131 12.45 -4.25 2.29
C PHE A 131 13.03 -2.90 1.89
N SER A 132 14.18 -2.93 1.20
CA SER A 132 14.68 -1.80 0.42
C SER A 132 13.94 -1.67 -0.92
N SER A 133 14.07 -0.54 -1.61
CA SER A 133 13.51 -0.39 -2.96
C SER A 133 14.10 -1.45 -3.89
N ALA A 134 15.39 -1.75 -3.77
CA ALA A 134 16.04 -2.80 -4.55
C ALA A 134 15.42 -4.20 -4.29
N ASP A 135 14.91 -4.47 -3.10
CA ASP A 135 14.18 -5.70 -2.81
C ASP A 135 12.78 -5.67 -3.45
N CYS A 136 12.08 -4.54 -3.40
CA CYS A 136 10.81 -4.35 -4.10
C CYS A 136 10.93 -4.59 -5.61
N GLN A 137 12.01 -4.12 -6.24
CA GLN A 137 12.25 -4.33 -7.68
C GLN A 137 12.51 -5.81 -8.05
N LYS A 138 12.84 -6.67 -7.09
CA LYS A 138 13.11 -8.11 -7.32
C LYS A 138 11.87 -8.99 -7.15
N ILE A 139 10.75 -8.44 -6.67
CA ILE A 139 9.52 -9.22 -6.48
C ILE A 139 9.02 -9.71 -7.85
N ASN A 140 8.87 -11.02 -8.00
CA ASN A 140 8.55 -11.66 -9.28
C ASN A 140 7.14 -11.26 -9.76
N LYS A 141 7.05 -10.85 -11.03
CA LYS A 141 5.99 -10.00 -11.60
C LYS A 141 4.62 -10.68 -11.77
N VAL A 142 4.55 -11.97 -12.05
CA VAL A 142 3.31 -12.55 -12.61
C VAL A 142 2.13 -12.60 -11.62
N SER A 143 2.39 -12.79 -10.32
CA SER A 143 1.32 -13.00 -9.31
C SER A 143 0.98 -11.76 -8.47
N TYR A 144 1.71 -10.65 -8.67
CA TYR A 144 1.65 -9.46 -7.82
C TYR A 144 1.25 -8.21 -8.61
N GLU A 145 1.08 -8.29 -9.92
CA GLU A 145 0.65 -7.15 -10.73
C GLU A 145 -0.77 -6.70 -10.40
N VAL A 146 -0.94 -5.38 -10.33
CA VAL A 146 -2.26 -4.75 -10.28
C VAL A 146 -3.04 -5.12 -11.56
N GLY A 147 -4.11 -5.90 -11.41
CA GLY A 147 -5.03 -6.25 -12.52
C GLY A 147 -5.03 -7.72 -12.95
N ASN A 148 -4.12 -8.56 -12.46
CA ASN A 148 -4.21 -10.00 -12.64
C ASN A 148 -5.19 -10.58 -11.61
N LYS A 149 -6.44 -10.80 -12.05
CA LYS A 149 -7.40 -11.71 -11.40
C LYS A 149 -7.43 -13.04 -12.15
#